data_AF-A0A2V6T7Y6-F1
#
_entry.id   AF-A0A2V6T7Y6-F1
#
_cell.length_a   1.000
_cell.length_b   1.000
_cell.length_c   1.000
_cell.angle_alpha   90.00
_cell.angle_beta   90.00
_cell.angle_gamma   90.00
#
_symmetry.space_group_name_H-M   'P 1'
#
loop_
_entity.id
_entity.type
_entity.pdbx_description
1 polymer ?
#
loop_
_entity_poly.entity_id
_entity_poly.type
_entity_poly.pdbx_seq_one_letter_code
_entity_poly.pdbx_strand_id
1 'polypeptide(L)'
;MREGRGSRAAEQNALFRALESTLPESRRLFEDHLARTFLTWPLTLVARLSVVPGLRELVPWLIDNRWPGVRSSVVARTRLIDDAIAASFGEDLEQFVMLGAGFDTRAYRLPCLRGITVFEVDQAA
;
A
#
# COMPACT_ATOMS: atom_id res chain seq x y z
N MET A 1 -12.63 -14.43 5.84
CA MET A 1 -12.62 -13.28 6.76
C MET A 1 -13.03 -13.78 8.15
N ARG A 2 -12.49 -13.25 9.24
CA ARG A 2 -13.01 -13.53 10.60
C ARG A 2 -13.77 -12.28 11.02
N GLU A 3 -14.96 -12.42 11.60
CA GLU A 3 -15.84 -11.29 11.99
C GLU A 3 -15.06 -10.21 12.73
N GLY A 4 -15.21 -8.95 12.30
CA GLY A 4 -14.60 -7.78 12.92
C GLY A 4 -13.08 -7.60 12.74
N ARG A 5 -12.42 -8.36 11.85
CA ARG A 5 -10.99 -8.16 11.54
C ARG A 5 -10.73 -8.09 10.03
N GLY A 6 -9.94 -7.08 9.63
CA GLY A 6 -9.43 -6.95 8.26
C GLY A 6 -8.66 -8.21 7.80
N SER A 7 -8.67 -8.44 6.48
CA SER A 7 -8.00 -9.60 5.89
C SER A 7 -6.50 -9.60 6.18
N ARG A 8 -5.94 -10.75 6.58
CA ARG A 8 -4.48 -10.92 6.76
C ARG A 8 -3.70 -10.51 5.51
N ALA A 9 -4.25 -10.78 4.33
CA ALA A 9 -3.63 -10.41 3.06
C ALA A 9 -3.63 -8.88 2.85
N ALA A 10 -4.70 -8.19 3.26
CA ALA A 10 -4.77 -6.72 3.19
C ALA A 10 -3.73 -6.08 4.11
N GLU A 11 -3.56 -6.62 5.32
CA GLU A 11 -2.56 -6.16 6.27
C GLU A 11 -1.12 -6.40 5.79
N GLN A 12 -0.84 -7.56 5.20
CA GLN A 12 0.47 -7.85 4.60
C GLN A 12 0.78 -6.91 3.44
N ASN A 13 -0.20 -6.63 2.57
CA ASN A 13 -0.03 -5.67 1.48
C ASN A 13 0.26 -4.27 2.02
N ALA A 14 -0.46 -3.85 3.07
CA ALA A 14 -0.20 -2.58 3.75
C ALA A 14 1.22 -2.56 4.35
N LEU A 15 1.70 -3.64 4.96
CA LEU A 15 3.07 -3.70 5.48
C LEU A 15 4.10 -3.47 4.37
N PHE A 16 3.95 -4.14 3.23
CA PHE A 16 4.92 -3.99 2.13
C PHE A 16 4.92 -2.58 1.54
N ARG A 17 3.76 -1.92 1.45
CA ARG A 17 3.69 -0.50 1.05
C ARG A 17 4.30 0.42 2.11
N ALA A 18 4.12 0.11 3.39
CA ALA A 18 4.75 0.87 4.47
C ALA A 18 6.28 0.74 4.43
N LEU A 19 6.82 -0.46 4.18
CA LEU A 19 8.25 -0.69 4.01
C LEU A 19 8.82 0.04 2.79
N GLU A 20 8.12 0.00 1.65
CA GLU A 20 8.51 0.74 0.45
C GLU A 20 8.58 2.26 0.73
N SER A 21 7.62 2.78 1.51
CA SER A 21 7.56 4.20 1.87
C SER A 21 8.70 4.63 2.81
N THR A 22 9.41 3.71 3.48
CA THR A 22 10.60 4.06 4.28
C THR A 22 11.86 4.19 3.45
N LEU A 23 11.86 3.74 2.19
CA LEU A 23 13.00 3.89 1.30
C LEU A 23 13.25 5.38 0.97
N PRO A 24 14.50 5.78 0.70
CA PRO A 24 14.79 7.12 0.22
C PRO A 24 14.02 7.44 -1.07
N GLU A 25 13.72 8.71 -1.32
CA GLU A 25 13.00 9.17 -2.52
C GLU A 25 13.62 8.68 -3.83
N SER A 26 14.94 8.58 -3.88
CA SER A 26 15.68 8.11 -5.06
C SER A 26 15.48 6.62 -5.37
N ARG A 27 14.87 5.85 -4.46
CA ARG A 27 14.69 4.39 -4.58
C ARG A 27 13.25 3.93 -4.44
N ARG A 28 12.42 4.63 -3.65
CA ARG A 28 11.01 4.26 -3.46
C ARG A 28 10.23 4.45 -4.75
N LEU A 29 9.34 3.50 -5.06
CA LEU A 29 8.48 3.60 -6.23
C LEU A 29 7.24 4.47 -5.99
N PHE A 30 6.79 4.56 -4.75
CA PHE A 30 5.64 5.38 -4.34
C PHE A 30 5.72 5.66 -2.85
N GLU A 31 4.84 6.52 -2.38
CA GLU A 31 4.63 6.80 -0.96
C GLU A 31 3.18 6.50 -0.58
N ASP A 32 3.01 5.78 0.55
CA ASP A 32 1.74 5.48 1.18
C ASP A 32 1.84 5.77 2.68
N HIS A 33 1.58 7.03 3.05
CA HIS A 33 1.73 7.51 4.43
C HIS A 33 0.70 6.91 5.40
N LEU A 34 -0.41 6.35 4.89
CA LEU A 34 -1.46 5.73 5.70
C LEU A 34 -1.25 4.22 5.89
N ALA A 35 -0.45 3.55 5.06
CA ALA A 35 -0.25 2.10 5.14
C ALA A 35 0.03 1.57 6.56
N ARG A 36 0.83 2.32 7.35
CA ARG A 36 1.20 1.93 8.72
C ARG A 36 0.03 1.96 9.70
N THR A 37 -1.02 2.76 9.46
CA THR A 37 -2.15 2.88 10.41
C THR A 37 -3.03 1.64 10.45
N PHE A 38 -2.97 0.81 9.41
CA PHE A 38 -3.75 -0.42 9.30
C PHE A 38 -3.06 -1.66 9.87
N LEU A 39 -1.84 -1.50 10.39
CA LEU A 39 -1.03 -2.62 10.89
C LEU A 39 -1.36 -2.93 12.36
N THR A 40 -1.50 -4.21 12.67
CA THR A 40 -1.50 -4.70 14.04
C THR A 40 -0.15 -4.42 14.71
N TRP A 41 -0.13 -4.50 16.04
CA TRP A 41 1.04 -4.15 16.84
C TRP A 41 2.36 -4.83 16.40
N PRO A 42 2.42 -6.15 16.11
CA PRO A 42 3.66 -6.78 15.68
C PRO A 42 4.19 -6.20 14.36
N LEU A 43 3.30 -5.96 13.39
CA LEU A 43 3.69 -5.44 12.08
C LEU A 43 4.01 -3.94 12.13
N THR A 44 3.34 -3.18 13.00
CA THR A 44 3.69 -1.79 13.29
C THR A 44 5.12 -1.68 13.81
N LEU A 45 5.54 -2.59 14.69
CA LEU A 45 6.91 -2.62 15.20
C LEU A 45 7.92 -2.87 14.07
N VAL A 46 7.65 -3.84 13.19
CA VAL A 46 8.49 -4.12 12.01
C VAL A 46 8.62 -2.87 11.13
N ALA A 47 7.51 -2.21 10.81
CA ALA A 47 7.52 -1.00 9.99
C ALA A 47 8.31 0.15 10.65
N ARG A 48 8.20 0.33 11.98
CA ARG A 48 8.95 1.35 12.73
C ARG A 48 10.45 1.07 12.78
N LEU A 49 10.86 -0.19 12.95
CA LEU A 49 12.27 -0.56 12.97
C LEU A 49 12.92 -0.40 11.59
N SER A 50 12.14 -0.60 10.52
CA SER A 50 12.61 -0.49 9.13
C SER A 50 12.91 0.95 8.68
N VAL A 51 12.73 1.95 9.54
CA VAL A 51 13.15 3.33 9.27
C VAL A 51 14.64 3.53 9.56
N VAL A 52 15.22 2.69 10.43
CA VAL A 52 16.63 2.75 10.86
C VAL A 52 17.56 2.32 9.71
N PRO A 53 18.63 3.09 9.40
CA PRO A 53 19.64 2.70 8.42
C PRO A 53 20.22 1.31 8.75
N GLY A 54 20.24 0.40 7.78
CA GLY A 54 20.61 -1.01 7.97
C GLY A 54 19.39 -1.93 8.07
N LEU A 55 18.51 -1.72 9.05
CA LEU A 55 17.26 -2.50 9.15
C LEU A 55 16.32 -2.25 7.96
N ARG A 56 16.36 -1.04 7.41
CA ARG A 56 15.65 -0.65 6.19
C ARG A 56 15.90 -1.59 5.01
N GLU A 57 17.11 -2.11 4.86
CA GLU A 57 17.47 -3.04 3.78
C GLU A 57 17.34 -4.50 4.24
N LEU A 58 17.73 -4.78 5.49
CA LEU A 58 17.71 -6.12 6.06
C LEU A 58 16.30 -6.72 6.11
N VAL A 59 15.30 -5.92 6.50
CA VAL A 59 13.91 -6.41 6.64
C VAL A 59 13.34 -6.83 5.27
N PRO A 60 13.35 -5.99 4.22
CA PRO A 60 12.97 -6.41 2.88
C PRO A 60 13.79 -7.60 2.39
N TRP A 61 15.11 -7.62 2.63
CA TRP A 61 15.97 -8.75 2.23
C TRP A 61 15.55 -10.08 2.89
N LEU A 62 15.26 -10.07 4.20
CA LEU A 62 14.78 -11.26 4.92
C LEU A 62 13.44 -11.75 4.38
N ILE A 63 12.52 -10.83 4.10
CA ILE A 63 11.20 -11.12 3.53
C ILE A 63 11.36 -11.74 2.14
N ASP A 64 12.16 -11.12 1.28
CA ASP A 64 12.37 -11.55 -0.10
C ASP A 64 13.11 -12.89 -0.18
N ASN A 65 14.05 -13.16 0.74
CA ASN A 65 14.74 -14.45 0.81
C ASN A 65 13.83 -15.57 1.34
N ARG A 66 12.91 -15.24 2.27
CA ARG A 66 11.97 -16.23 2.83
C ARG A 66 10.79 -16.52 1.90
N TRP A 67 10.28 -15.50 1.22
CA TRP A 67 9.13 -15.57 0.32
C TRP A 67 9.42 -14.80 -0.99
N PRO A 68 10.22 -15.39 -1.89
CA PRO A 68 10.62 -14.73 -3.13
C PRO A 68 9.42 -14.25 -3.94
N GLY A 69 9.47 -13.00 -4.39
CA GLY A 69 8.49 -12.41 -5.32
C GLY A 69 7.23 -11.83 -4.67
N VAL A 70 6.91 -12.15 -3.41
CA VAL A 70 5.64 -11.71 -2.79
C VAL A 70 5.64 -10.19 -2.57
N ARG A 71 6.65 -9.66 -1.87
CA ARG A 71 6.76 -8.22 -1.60
C ARG A 71 6.93 -7.43 -2.89
N SER A 72 7.85 -7.85 -3.75
CA SER A 72 8.15 -7.16 -5.00
C SER A 72 6.93 -7.12 -5.94
N SER A 73 6.14 -8.20 -6.00
CA SER A 73 4.87 -8.20 -6.75
C SER A 73 3.88 -7.17 -6.20
N VAL A 74 3.72 -7.07 -4.87
CA VAL A 74 2.82 -6.07 -4.26
C VAL A 74 3.29 -4.64 -4.54
N VAL A 75 4.59 -4.38 -4.42
CA VAL A 75 5.19 -3.08 -4.70
C VAL A 75 5.03 -2.71 -6.18
N ALA A 76 5.42 -3.61 -7.10
CA ALA A 76 5.30 -3.39 -8.54
C ALA A 76 3.84 -3.19 -8.96
N ARG A 77 2.91 -4.03 -8.45
CA ARG A 77 1.47 -3.89 -8.70
C ARG A 77 0.94 -2.56 -8.18
N THR A 78 1.42 -2.09 -7.03
CA THR A 78 0.99 -0.80 -6.47
C THR A 78 1.36 0.33 -7.41
N ARG A 79 2.63 0.37 -7.83
CA ARG A 79 3.15 1.36 -8.79
C ARG A 79 2.41 1.32 -10.12
N LEU A 80 2.22 0.13 -10.68
CA LEU A 80 1.56 -0.08 -11.97
C LEU A 80 0.12 0.46 -11.97
N ILE A 81 -0.64 0.15 -10.92
CA ILE A 81 -2.01 0.63 -10.79
C ILE A 81 -2.03 2.15 -10.60
N ASP A 82 -1.12 2.71 -9.80
CA ASP A 82 -1.03 4.16 -9.61
C ASP A 82 -0.74 4.89 -10.93
N ASP A 83 0.17 4.35 -11.75
CA ASP A 83 0.44 4.86 -13.10
C ASP A 83 -0.78 4.79 -13.99
N ALA A 84 -1.47 3.64 -14.01
CA ALA A 84 -2.65 3.45 -14.83
C ALA A 84 -3.75 4.44 -14.44
N ILE A 85 -3.94 4.68 -13.14
CA ILE A 85 -4.87 5.69 -12.63
C ILE A 85 -4.41 7.07 -13.11
N ALA A 86 -3.17 7.48 -12.84
CA ALA A 86 -2.68 8.80 -13.24
C ALA A 86 -2.80 9.06 -14.76
N ALA A 87 -2.55 8.04 -15.59
CA ALA A 87 -2.67 8.14 -17.05
C ALA A 87 -4.12 8.17 -17.55
N SER A 88 -5.08 7.66 -16.77
CA SER A 88 -6.49 7.59 -17.16
C SER A 88 -7.28 8.86 -16.81
N PHE A 89 -6.74 9.73 -15.96
CA PHE A 89 -7.45 10.92 -15.49
C PHE A 89 -7.25 12.09 -16.48
N GLY A 90 -8.27 12.31 -17.31
CA GLY A 90 -8.49 13.54 -18.09
C GLY A 90 -9.59 14.42 -17.48
N GLU A 91 -9.93 15.53 -18.15
CA GLU A 91 -10.83 16.58 -17.61
C GLU A 91 -12.27 16.10 -17.30
N ASP A 92 -12.71 14.97 -17.84
CA ASP A 92 -14.12 14.53 -17.78
C ASP A 92 -14.41 13.37 -16.81
N LEU A 93 -13.43 12.92 -16.00
CA LEU A 93 -13.67 11.80 -15.11
C LEU A 93 -14.33 12.25 -13.80
N GLU A 94 -15.58 11.85 -13.57
CA GLU A 94 -16.33 12.28 -12.37
C GLU A 94 -16.33 11.25 -11.23
N GLN A 95 -16.13 9.96 -11.56
CA GLN A 95 -16.27 8.85 -10.62
C GLN A 95 -15.16 7.81 -10.76
N PHE A 96 -14.66 7.32 -9.63
CA PHE A 96 -13.66 6.27 -9.55
C PHE A 96 -14.12 5.17 -8.57
N VAL A 97 -14.11 3.91 -8.99
CA VAL A 97 -14.58 2.79 -8.17
C VAL A 97 -13.44 1.83 -7.86
N MET A 98 -13.19 1.61 -6.57
CA MET A 98 -12.19 0.68 -6.05
C MET A 98 -12.89 -0.57 -5.52
N LEU A 99 -12.72 -1.70 -6.23
CA LEU A 99 -13.30 -2.99 -5.85
C LEU A 99 -12.32 -3.79 -4.99
N GLY A 100 -12.78 -4.29 -3.84
CA GLY A 100 -11.93 -4.95 -2.85
C GLY A 100 -10.93 -3.99 -2.23
N ALA A 101 -11.40 -2.80 -1.81
CA ALA A 101 -10.56 -1.70 -1.36
C ALA A 101 -9.65 -2.09 -0.19
N GLY A 102 -10.13 -2.88 0.76
CA GLY A 102 -9.35 -3.40 1.87
C GLY A 102 -8.70 -2.28 2.68
N PHE A 103 -7.36 -2.27 2.71
CA PHE A 103 -6.57 -1.20 3.32
C PHE A 103 -5.96 -0.26 2.28
N ASP A 104 -6.54 -0.18 1.09
CA ASP A 104 -6.07 0.73 0.05
C ASP A 104 -6.31 2.19 0.41
N THR A 105 -5.36 3.04 0.05
CA THR A 105 -5.26 4.43 0.49
C THR A 105 -5.18 5.39 -0.70
N ARG A 106 -5.31 4.87 -1.93
CA ARG A 106 -5.20 5.64 -3.18
C ARG A 106 -6.07 6.88 -3.19
N ALA A 107 -7.34 6.74 -2.78
CA ALA A 107 -8.30 7.85 -2.68
C ALA A 107 -7.75 9.04 -1.85
N TYR A 108 -6.90 8.74 -0.86
CA TYR A 108 -6.36 9.73 0.07
C TYR A 108 -4.98 10.27 -0.33
N ARG A 109 -4.20 9.52 -1.14
CA ARG A 109 -2.81 9.86 -1.46
C ARG A 109 -2.57 10.26 -2.93
N LEU A 110 -3.38 9.81 -3.87
CA LEU A 110 -3.18 10.12 -5.30
C LEU A 110 -3.74 11.51 -5.63
N PRO A 111 -2.92 12.46 -6.11
CA PRO A 111 -3.39 13.81 -6.40
C PRO A 111 -4.48 13.87 -7.48
N CYS A 112 -4.42 12.99 -8.48
CA CYS A 112 -5.41 12.93 -9.57
C CYS A 112 -6.81 12.52 -9.09
N LEU A 113 -6.95 11.91 -7.92
CA LEU A 113 -8.24 11.55 -7.33
C LEU A 113 -8.87 12.68 -6.50
N ARG A 114 -8.18 13.81 -6.34
CA ARG A 114 -8.71 14.94 -5.57
C ARG A 114 -9.88 15.59 -6.31
N GLY A 115 -11.01 15.73 -5.61
CA GLY A 115 -12.24 16.32 -6.19
C GLY A 115 -13.07 15.33 -7.00
N ILE A 116 -12.65 14.07 -7.07
CA ILE A 116 -13.32 13.00 -7.81
C ILE A 116 -14.15 12.19 -6.80
N THR A 117 -15.34 11.76 -7.20
CA THR A 117 -16.15 10.89 -6.34
C THR A 117 -15.53 9.50 -6.34
N VAL A 118 -14.92 9.11 -5.23
CA VAL A 118 -14.32 7.77 -5.07
C VAL A 118 -15.26 6.85 -4.30
N PHE A 119 -15.63 5.73 -4.90
CA PHE A 119 -16.39 4.65 -4.25
C PHE A 119 -15.44 3.52 -3.88
N GLU A 120 -15.35 3.21 -2.59
CA GLU A 120 -14.64 2.04 -2.07
C GLU A 120 -15.68 0.94 -1.79
N VAL A 121 -15.57 -0.19 -2.51
CA VAL A 121 -16.49 -1.32 -2.37
C VAL A 121 -15.71 -2.50 -1.81
N ASP A 122 -16.11 -2.97 -0.63
CA ASP A 122 -15.56 -4.17 -0.01
C ASP A 122 -16.63 -4.89 0.83
N GLN A 123 -16.29 -6.07 1.37
CA GLN A 123 -17.12 -6.81 2.30
C GLN A 123 -17.30 -6.03 3.61
N ALA A 124 -18.53 -6.05 4.14
CA ALA A 124 -18.81 -5.53 5.47
C ALA A 124 -18.01 -6.32 6.53
N ALA A 125 -17.62 -5.61 7.59
CA ALA A 125 -16.84 -6.15 8.71
C ALA A 125 -17.67 -7.06 9.63
#